data_AF-A0AAD5D3X7-F1
#
_entry.id   AF-A0AAD5D3X7-F1
#
_cell.length_a   1.000
_cell.length_b   1.000
_cell.length_c   1.000
_cell.angle_alpha   90.00
_cell.angle_beta   90.00
_cell.angle_gamma   90.00
#
_symmetry.space_group_name_H-M   'P 1'
#
loop_
_entity.id
_entity.type
_entity.pdbx_description
1 polymer ?
#
loop_
_entity_poly.entity_id
_entity_poly.type
_entity_poly.pdbx_seq_one_letter_code
_entity_poly.pdbx_strand_id
1 'polypeptide(L)'
;MEAINSRERFDTLEIIIIVQQVPIVESIDDIFRKFNFGNESGLLQYWACTPSNSEDIGCNLMLKDQPFRLTLDYEGHLQEYRRKCLENHYPIVGIETSVGNWLAGRAAQTKIADHWTIHHVANQEDRHSANVGGKGQLVLPVVCYQGGQNKLVGVIEFVTPVPKESYVQDFEQIHNLLKEEGLKSTYMGKIIKVKCVNDLIRFALPLSAEFTDLRREVTMRQTELQHKNFRVEYSDIDGNRLPISGDEDLRVCMAESSSKGAKFIKMFVLLNT
;
A
#
# COMPACT_ATOMS: atom_id res chain seq x y z
N MET A 1 33.99 15.67 30.30
CA MET A 1 32.78 16.12 29.60
C MET A 1 33.02 15.77 28.14
N GLU A 2 32.72 14.51 27.79
CA GLU A 2 33.12 13.90 26.52
C GLU A 2 32.18 14.35 25.40
N ALA A 3 32.74 15.05 24.43
CA ALA A 3 32.17 15.14 23.10
C ALA A 3 32.36 13.76 22.44
N ILE A 4 31.41 12.85 22.70
CA ILE A 4 31.30 11.61 21.93
C ILE A 4 31.09 12.03 20.47
N ASN A 5 32.09 11.69 19.67
CA ASN A 5 32.30 12.10 18.30
C ASN A 5 31.06 11.77 17.47
N SER A 6 30.38 12.79 16.94
CA SER A 6 29.17 12.60 16.12
C SER A 6 29.41 11.61 14.99
N ARG A 7 30.64 11.59 14.43
CA ARG A 7 31.10 10.67 13.38
C ARG A 7 31.07 9.19 13.79
N GLU A 8 31.51 8.85 15.01
CA GLU A 8 31.45 7.46 15.51
C GLU A 8 30.01 7.00 15.75
N ARG A 9 29.13 7.92 16.16
CA ARG A 9 27.70 7.65 16.29
C ARG A 9 27.04 7.35 14.94
N PHE A 10 27.44 8.06 13.88
CA PHE A 10 26.96 7.83 12.51
C PHE A 10 27.43 6.47 11.97
N ASP A 11 28.73 6.16 12.13
CA ASP A 11 29.28 4.87 11.68
C ASP A 11 28.60 3.68 12.40
N THR A 12 28.31 3.83 13.70
CA THR A 12 27.63 2.78 14.48
C THR A 12 26.17 2.59 14.06
N LEU A 13 25.45 3.68 13.76
CA LEU A 13 24.06 3.63 13.29
C LEU A 13 23.95 3.02 11.89
N GLU A 14 24.84 3.38 10.96
CA GLU A 14 24.91 2.77 9.63
C GLU A 14 25.23 1.28 9.71
N ILE A 15 26.19 0.87 10.55
CA ILE A 15 26.53 -0.55 10.76
C ILE A 15 25.33 -1.32 11.33
N ILE A 16 24.60 -0.78 12.31
CA ILE A 16 23.42 -1.44 12.88
C ILE A 16 22.30 -1.58 11.83
N ILE A 17 22.09 -0.57 10.97
CA ILE A 17 21.11 -0.62 9.89
C ILE A 17 21.50 -1.68 8.86
N ILE A 18 22.78 -1.73 8.45
CA ILE A 18 23.31 -2.71 7.49
C ILE A 18 23.19 -4.13 8.04
N VAL A 19 23.58 -4.37 9.29
CA VAL A 19 23.52 -5.69 9.94
C VAL A 19 22.07 -6.18 10.10
N GLN A 20 21.09 -5.28 10.27
CA GLN A 20 19.68 -5.65 10.40
C GLN A 20 18.97 -5.83 9.04
N GLN A 21 19.49 -5.25 7.96
CA GLN A 21 18.90 -5.40 6.62
C GLN A 21 19.25 -6.74 5.98
N VAL A 22 20.44 -7.30 6.24
CA VAL A 22 20.88 -8.57 5.62
C VAL A 22 19.89 -9.72 5.89
N PRO A 23 19.44 -9.99 7.14
CA PRO A 23 18.47 -11.05 7.40
C PRO A 23 17.12 -10.82 6.72
N ILE A 24 16.68 -9.56 6.61
CA ILE A 24 15.39 -9.23 5.98
C ILE A 24 15.46 -9.49 4.48
N VAL A 25 16.53 -9.07 3.83
CA VAL A 25 16.73 -9.28 2.39
C VAL A 25 16.80 -10.77 2.05
N GLU A 26 17.48 -11.57 2.85
CA GLU A 26 17.54 -13.03 2.70
C GLU A 26 16.17 -13.69 2.86
N SER A 27 15.39 -13.30 3.88
CA SER A 27 14.01 -13.77 4.06
C SER A 27 13.11 -13.39 2.88
N ILE A 28 13.23 -12.17 2.35
CA ILE A 28 12.46 -11.74 1.18
C ILE A 28 12.83 -12.54 -0.06
N ASP A 29 14.12 -12.79 -0.28
CA ASP A 29 14.59 -13.62 -1.39
C ASP A 29 14.06 -15.06 -1.28
N ASP A 30 13.98 -15.60 -0.06
CA ASP A 30 13.37 -16.92 0.18
C ASP A 30 11.86 -16.96 -0.09
N ILE A 31 11.13 -15.93 0.35
CA ILE A 31 9.71 -15.74 0.01
C ILE A 31 9.54 -15.73 -1.52
N PHE A 32 10.40 -15.01 -2.24
CA PHE A 32 10.31 -14.92 -3.69
C PHE A 32 10.58 -16.27 -4.37
N ARG A 33 11.50 -17.09 -3.85
CA ARG A 33 11.71 -18.46 -4.33
C ARG A 33 10.50 -19.36 -4.09
N LYS A 34 9.86 -19.27 -2.91
CA LYS A 34 8.71 -20.09 -2.51
C LYS A 34 7.39 -19.66 -3.18
N PHE A 35 7.26 -18.39 -3.56
CA PHE A 35 6.06 -17.89 -4.23
C PHE A 35 5.75 -18.68 -5.50
N ASN A 36 4.49 -19.05 -5.69
CA ASN A 36 4.06 -19.84 -6.82
C ASN A 36 3.22 -18.97 -7.75
N PHE A 37 3.80 -18.60 -8.89
CA PHE A 37 3.11 -17.86 -9.95
C PHE A 37 2.00 -18.67 -10.65
N GLY A 38 1.86 -19.96 -10.34
CA GLY A 38 0.93 -20.85 -11.03
C GLY A 38 1.31 -20.97 -12.51
N ASN A 39 0.33 -20.77 -13.39
CA ASN A 39 0.53 -20.76 -14.84
C ASN A 39 0.64 -19.34 -15.40
N GLU A 40 0.82 -18.33 -14.55
CA GLU A 40 0.80 -16.93 -14.95
C GLU A 40 2.20 -16.32 -15.02
N SER A 41 2.37 -15.35 -15.91
CA SER A 41 3.56 -14.52 -15.91
C SER A 41 3.45 -13.43 -14.84
N GLY A 42 4.55 -13.15 -14.15
CA GLY A 42 4.59 -12.10 -13.16
C GLY A 42 6.00 -11.68 -12.74
N LEU A 43 6.07 -10.50 -12.15
CA LEU A 43 7.25 -9.93 -11.54
C LEU A 43 6.97 -9.70 -10.05
N LEU A 44 7.78 -10.31 -9.19
CA LEU A 44 7.94 -9.91 -7.80
C LEU A 44 9.16 -9.03 -7.67
N GLN A 45 9.03 -7.90 -6.99
CA GLN A 45 10.18 -7.06 -6.64
C GLN A 45 10.02 -6.42 -5.27
N TYR A 46 11.15 -6.23 -4.59
CA TYR A 46 11.18 -5.68 -3.24
C TYR A 46 11.71 -4.25 -3.21
N TRP A 47 10.96 -3.38 -2.55
CA TRP A 47 11.33 -1.99 -2.27
C TRP A 47 11.77 -1.89 -0.81
N ALA A 48 13.08 -1.87 -0.55
CA ALA A 48 13.61 -1.75 0.80
C ALA A 48 13.37 -0.33 1.34
N CYS A 49 12.85 -0.25 2.57
CA CYS A 49 12.64 1.01 3.27
C CYS A 49 13.92 1.36 4.04
N THR A 50 14.63 2.37 3.56
CA THR A 50 15.83 2.90 4.20
C THR A 50 15.46 4.15 5.01
N PRO A 51 15.91 4.28 6.27
CA PRO A 51 15.63 5.47 7.07
C PRO A 51 16.07 6.73 6.33
N SER A 52 15.24 7.77 6.34
CA SER A 52 15.68 9.08 5.90
C SER A 52 16.52 9.74 7.00
N ASN A 53 17.58 10.44 6.59
CA ASN A 53 18.37 11.29 7.48
C ASN A 53 17.71 12.66 7.73
N SER A 54 16.53 12.92 7.15
CA SER A 54 15.77 14.15 7.34
C SER A 54 14.88 14.08 8.59
N GLU A 55 14.53 15.25 9.14
CA GLU A 55 13.60 15.40 10.28
C GLU A 55 12.17 14.92 9.97
N ASP A 56 11.86 14.62 8.70
CA ASP A 56 10.60 14.05 8.27
C ASP A 56 10.49 12.56 8.64
N ILE A 57 9.43 12.22 9.38
CA ILE A 57 9.03 10.85 9.66
C ILE A 57 8.64 10.16 8.33
N GLY A 58 9.59 9.51 7.67
CA GLY A 58 9.44 8.87 6.37
C GLY A 58 10.52 7.86 6.06
N CYS A 59 10.46 7.23 4.87
CA CYS A 59 11.55 6.41 4.37
C CYS A 59 11.75 6.49 2.87
N ASN A 60 12.97 6.17 2.45
CA ASN A 60 13.33 6.04 1.04
C ASN A 60 13.08 4.59 0.60
N LEU A 61 12.34 4.41 -0.49
CA LEU A 61 12.14 3.10 -1.10
C LEU A 61 13.23 2.85 -2.14
N MET A 62 14.12 1.91 -1.83
CA MET A 62 15.24 1.52 -2.68
C MET A 62 14.92 0.20 -3.38
N LEU A 63 15.07 0.17 -4.71
CA LEU A 63 14.90 -1.03 -5.53
C LEU A 63 16.24 -1.63 -5.97
N LYS A 64 17.29 -0.80 -6.05
CA LYS A 64 18.61 -1.23 -6.50
C LYS A 64 19.19 -2.24 -5.52
N ASP A 65 19.79 -3.29 -6.08
CA ASP A 65 20.42 -4.38 -5.33
C ASP A 65 19.45 -5.12 -4.38
N GLN A 66 18.13 -4.98 -4.62
CA GLN A 66 17.10 -5.71 -3.88
C GLN A 66 16.60 -6.95 -4.64
N PRO A 67 16.09 -7.97 -3.91
CA PRO A 67 15.54 -9.17 -4.51
C PRO A 67 14.44 -8.86 -5.51
N PHE A 68 14.39 -9.67 -6.56
CA PHE A 68 13.29 -9.72 -7.50
C PHE A 68 13.23 -11.11 -8.13
N ARG A 69 12.04 -11.50 -8.58
CA ARG A 69 11.83 -12.71 -9.35
C ARG A 69 10.92 -12.41 -10.52
N LEU A 70 11.34 -12.83 -11.70
CA LEU A 70 10.61 -12.65 -12.94
C LEU A 70 10.38 -14.03 -13.55
N THR A 71 9.14 -14.34 -13.92
CA THR A 71 8.83 -15.54 -14.71
C THR A 71 9.26 -15.36 -16.18
N LEU A 72 9.01 -16.36 -17.03
CA LEU A 72 9.12 -16.16 -18.47
C LEU A 72 8.21 -14.99 -18.90
N ASP A 73 8.84 -13.99 -19.53
CA ASP A 73 8.23 -12.75 -20.00
C ASP A 73 8.43 -12.65 -21.51
N TYR A 74 7.60 -13.39 -22.26
CA TYR A 74 7.75 -13.56 -23.71
C TYR A 74 7.78 -12.23 -24.49
N GLU A 75 7.03 -11.23 -24.00
CA GLU A 75 6.92 -9.91 -24.63
C GLU A 75 7.86 -8.87 -23.99
N GLY A 76 8.60 -9.24 -22.94
CA GLY A 76 9.55 -8.36 -22.25
C GLY A 76 8.90 -7.20 -21.49
N HIS A 77 7.58 -7.20 -21.33
CA HIS A 77 6.82 -6.08 -20.76
C HIS A 77 7.04 -5.89 -19.26
N LEU A 78 7.28 -6.98 -18.52
CA LEU A 78 7.59 -6.94 -17.09
C LEU A 78 9.06 -6.57 -16.86
N GLN A 79 9.97 -7.05 -17.71
CA GLN A 79 11.38 -6.66 -17.68
C GLN A 79 11.54 -5.16 -17.94
N GLU A 80 10.84 -4.64 -18.95
CA GLU A 80 10.81 -3.22 -19.27
C GLU A 80 10.22 -2.38 -18.12
N TYR A 81 9.16 -2.87 -17.46
CA TYR A 81 8.60 -2.22 -16.28
C TYR A 81 9.63 -2.11 -15.16
N ARG A 82 10.34 -3.21 -14.83
CA ARG A 82 11.41 -3.19 -13.83
C ARG A 82 12.53 -2.21 -14.19
N ARG A 83 12.95 -2.16 -15.46
CA ARG A 83 13.97 -1.21 -15.92
C ARG A 83 13.54 0.24 -15.66
N LYS A 84 12.30 0.59 -16.00
CA LYS A 84 11.73 1.93 -15.70
C LYS A 84 11.72 2.22 -14.21
N CYS A 85 11.39 1.23 -13.36
CA CYS A 85 11.48 1.38 -11.91
C CYS A 85 12.92 1.64 -11.43
N LEU A 86 13.94 1.05 -12.06
CA LEU A 86 15.33 1.29 -11.67
C LEU A 86 15.85 2.68 -12.11
N GLU A 87 15.35 3.19 -13.24
CA GLU A 87 15.74 4.50 -13.79
C GLU A 87 15.04 5.67 -13.09
N ASN A 88 13.81 5.44 -12.65
CA ASN A 88 13.05 6.43 -11.91
C ASN A 88 13.67 6.65 -10.53
N HIS A 89 14.06 7.89 -10.26
CA HIS A 89 14.45 8.30 -8.92
C HIS A 89 13.18 8.51 -8.09
N TYR A 90 12.78 7.49 -7.34
CA TYR A 90 11.57 7.57 -6.53
C TYR A 90 11.74 8.50 -5.33
N PRO A 91 10.68 9.25 -4.97
CA PRO A 91 10.76 10.27 -3.92
C PRO A 91 10.82 9.64 -2.52
N ILE A 92 11.33 10.43 -1.56
CA ILE A 92 11.23 10.14 -0.12
C ILE A 92 9.76 10.02 0.27
N VAL A 93 9.34 8.87 0.81
CA VAL A 93 7.97 8.63 1.26
C VAL A 93 7.82 9.04 2.73
N GLY A 94 7.51 10.31 2.96
CA GLY A 94 7.08 10.85 4.25
C GLY A 94 5.56 10.88 4.41
N ILE A 95 5.06 11.23 5.59
CA ILE A 95 3.60 11.31 5.88
C ILE A 95 2.88 12.27 4.91
N GLU A 96 3.50 13.40 4.60
CA GLU A 96 2.90 14.43 3.72
C GLU A 96 3.32 14.30 2.25
N THR A 97 4.31 13.46 1.92
CA THR A 97 4.74 13.25 0.52
C THR A 97 3.55 12.86 -0.35
N SER A 98 3.38 13.56 -1.48
CA SER A 98 2.47 13.14 -2.53
C SER A 98 3.09 11.99 -3.31
N VAL A 99 2.57 10.77 -3.11
CA VAL A 99 3.03 9.55 -3.80
C VAL A 99 2.16 9.20 -5.02
N GLY A 100 1.05 9.92 -5.23
CA GLY A 100 0.15 9.72 -6.38
C GLY A 100 -0.21 8.25 -6.62
N ASN A 101 -0.19 7.83 -7.88
CA ASN A 101 -0.52 6.47 -8.30
C ASN A 101 0.57 5.44 -8.03
N TRP A 102 1.70 5.81 -7.42
CA TRP A 102 2.70 4.85 -6.99
C TRP A 102 2.20 3.97 -5.84
N LEU A 103 1.73 2.77 -6.18
CA LEU A 103 1.18 1.80 -5.22
C LEU A 103 2.18 1.47 -4.10
N ALA A 104 3.46 1.22 -4.42
CA ALA A 104 4.45 0.90 -3.40
C ALA A 104 4.69 2.09 -2.44
N GLY A 105 4.74 3.31 -2.97
CA GLY A 105 4.81 4.53 -2.16
C GLY A 105 3.59 4.70 -1.25
N ARG A 106 2.38 4.42 -1.74
CA ARG A 106 1.17 4.44 -0.92
C ARG A 106 1.20 3.39 0.18
N ALA A 107 1.56 2.15 -0.15
CA ALA A 107 1.66 1.06 0.82
C ALA A 107 2.67 1.38 1.93
N ALA A 108 3.81 2.00 1.59
CA ALA A 108 4.78 2.45 2.58
C ALA A 108 4.21 3.56 3.49
N GLN A 109 3.48 4.51 2.91
CA GLN A 109 2.92 5.64 3.66
C GLN A 109 1.74 5.28 4.55
N THR A 110 0.81 4.45 4.05
CA THR A 110 -0.42 4.05 4.76
C THR A 110 -0.22 2.82 5.62
N LYS A 111 0.83 2.02 5.34
CA LYS A 111 1.04 0.68 5.90
C LYS A 111 -0.18 -0.19 5.69
N ILE A 112 -0.78 -0.13 4.50
CA ILE A 112 -1.92 -0.95 4.08
C ILE A 112 -1.59 -1.56 2.72
N ALA A 113 -1.94 -2.83 2.53
CA ALA A 113 -1.80 -3.49 1.24
C ALA A 113 -2.87 -2.99 0.26
N ASP A 114 -2.53 -2.86 -1.00
CA ASP A 114 -3.38 -2.26 -2.04
C ASP A 114 -3.15 -2.93 -3.39
N HIS A 115 -4.08 -2.77 -4.33
CA HIS A 115 -4.00 -3.42 -5.64
C HIS A 115 -4.63 -2.62 -6.78
N TRP A 116 -4.34 -3.05 -8.01
CA TRP A 116 -5.00 -2.63 -9.25
C TRP A 116 -5.49 -3.84 -10.02
N THR A 117 -6.82 -4.00 -10.03
CA THR A 117 -7.57 -5.04 -10.75
C THR A 117 -8.09 -4.52 -12.08
N ILE A 118 -8.81 -5.37 -12.83
CA ILE A 118 -9.53 -4.97 -14.06
C ILE A 118 -10.53 -3.83 -13.85
N HIS A 119 -10.99 -3.62 -12.62
CA HIS A 119 -11.94 -2.55 -12.28
C HIS A 119 -11.26 -1.19 -12.05
N HIS A 120 -9.93 -1.15 -12.17
CA HIS A 120 -9.19 0.09 -12.08
C HIS A 120 -9.39 0.95 -13.34
N VAL A 121 -10.01 2.12 -13.17
CA VAL A 121 -10.10 3.13 -14.24
C VAL A 121 -8.75 3.84 -14.36
N ALA A 122 -8.02 3.63 -15.46
CA ALA A 122 -6.72 4.28 -15.63
C ALA A 122 -6.87 5.81 -15.80
N ASN A 123 -6.35 6.58 -14.84
CA ASN A 123 -6.22 8.02 -15.01
C ASN A 123 -4.93 8.31 -15.82
N GLN A 124 -5.08 8.82 -17.04
CA GLN A 124 -3.98 9.00 -18.01
C GLN A 124 -3.00 10.12 -17.63
N GLU A 125 -3.31 10.96 -16.65
CA GLU A 125 -2.49 12.12 -16.28
C GLU A 125 -1.33 11.81 -15.31
N ASP A 126 -1.28 10.61 -14.70
CA ASP A 126 -0.21 10.24 -13.77
C ASP A 126 0.95 9.49 -14.47
N ARG A 127 2.18 9.98 -14.29
CA ARG A 127 3.42 9.37 -14.81
C ARG A 127 3.61 7.93 -14.34
N HIS A 128 3.19 7.57 -13.12
CA HIS A 128 3.29 6.19 -12.66
C HIS A 128 2.27 5.29 -13.35
N SER A 129 1.05 5.79 -13.59
CA SER A 129 0.03 5.08 -14.39
C SER A 129 0.52 4.83 -15.82
N ALA A 130 1.22 5.80 -16.42
CA ALA A 130 1.84 5.62 -17.74
C ALA A 130 2.97 4.57 -17.75
N ASN A 131 3.75 4.48 -16.67
CA ASN A 131 4.87 3.52 -16.57
C ASN A 131 4.38 2.08 -16.31
N VAL A 132 3.36 1.90 -15.49
CA VAL A 132 2.72 0.60 -15.25
C VAL A 132 2.01 0.14 -16.52
N GLY A 133 1.34 1.07 -17.21
CA GLY A 133 0.52 0.76 -18.38
C GLY A 133 -0.70 -0.08 -17.99
N GLY A 134 -1.21 -0.90 -18.91
CA GLY A 134 -2.33 -1.81 -18.65
C GLY A 134 -1.98 -3.04 -17.80
N LYS A 135 -0.99 -2.95 -16.90
CA LYS A 135 -0.56 -4.06 -16.05
C LYS A 135 -1.37 -4.12 -14.77
N GLY A 136 -1.43 -5.31 -14.21
CA GLY A 136 -1.98 -5.55 -12.88
C GLY A 136 -0.95 -5.38 -11.79
N GLN A 137 -1.38 -4.94 -10.60
CA GLN A 137 -0.47 -4.74 -9.47
C GLN A 137 -1.09 -5.14 -8.13
N LEU A 138 -0.26 -5.67 -7.25
CA LEU A 138 -0.54 -5.90 -5.84
C LEU A 138 0.69 -5.44 -5.03
N VAL A 139 0.48 -4.69 -3.96
CA VAL A 139 1.56 -4.24 -3.06
C VAL A 139 1.25 -4.58 -1.61
N LEU A 140 2.26 -5.09 -0.91
CA LEU A 140 2.19 -5.48 0.49
C LEU A 140 3.30 -4.78 1.27
N PRO A 141 2.97 -3.92 2.27
CA PRO A 141 3.98 -3.41 3.17
C PRO A 141 4.54 -4.57 4.01
N VAL A 142 5.86 -4.62 4.14
CA VAL A 142 6.57 -5.59 4.97
C VAL A 142 6.94 -4.92 6.27
N VAL A 143 6.51 -5.53 7.37
CA VAL A 143 6.63 -4.99 8.72
C VAL A 143 7.35 -6.02 9.59
N CYS A 144 8.35 -5.56 10.33
CA CYS A 144 9.00 -6.36 11.38
C CYS A 144 8.62 -5.83 12.76
N TYR A 145 8.59 -6.72 13.75
CA TYR A 145 8.40 -6.31 15.14
C TYR A 145 9.78 -6.09 15.78
N GLN A 146 10.10 -4.85 16.11
CA GLN A 146 11.41 -4.49 16.65
C GLN A 146 11.25 -3.43 17.74
N GLY A 147 11.91 -3.64 18.88
CA GLY A 147 11.88 -2.66 19.98
C GLY A 147 10.48 -2.39 20.54
N GLY A 148 9.58 -3.38 20.49
CA GLY A 148 8.20 -3.24 20.96
C GLY A 148 7.24 -2.59 19.96
N GLN A 149 7.71 -2.22 18.77
CA GLN A 149 6.92 -1.52 17.76
C GLN A 149 6.96 -2.22 16.39
N ASN A 150 5.90 -2.03 15.61
CA ASN A 150 5.82 -2.46 14.22
C ASN A 150 6.55 -1.44 13.33
N LYS A 151 7.70 -1.84 12.77
CA LYS A 151 8.52 -1.01 11.89
C LYS A 151 8.36 -1.47 10.44
N LEU A 152 8.07 -0.53 9.54
CA LEU A 152 8.07 -0.78 8.10
C LEU A 152 9.52 -1.02 7.66
N VAL A 153 9.77 -2.14 6.98
CA VAL A 153 11.10 -2.51 6.47
C VAL A 153 11.17 -2.53 4.95
N GLY A 154 10.02 -2.58 4.28
CA GLY A 154 9.94 -2.43 2.83
C GLY A 154 8.54 -2.67 2.30
N VAL A 155 8.43 -2.83 0.99
CA VAL A 155 7.18 -3.17 0.29
C VAL A 155 7.49 -4.26 -0.74
N ILE A 156 6.73 -5.34 -0.73
CA ILE A 156 6.70 -6.32 -1.83
C ILE A 156 5.71 -5.82 -2.87
N GLU A 157 6.13 -5.77 -4.12
CA GLU A 157 5.28 -5.46 -5.27
C GLU A 157 5.22 -6.68 -6.19
N PHE A 158 4.00 -7.11 -6.50
CA PHE A 158 3.69 -8.14 -7.48
C PHE A 158 3.01 -7.49 -8.68
N VAL A 159 3.55 -7.72 -9.88
CA VAL A 159 3.09 -7.13 -11.14
C VAL A 159 2.77 -8.23 -12.14
N THR A 160 1.60 -8.15 -12.75
CA THR A 160 1.16 -9.08 -13.81
C THR A 160 1.03 -8.34 -15.14
N PRO A 161 1.25 -8.99 -16.29
CA PRO A 161 1.13 -8.34 -17.59
C PRO A 161 -0.25 -7.73 -17.85
N VAL A 162 -1.29 -8.40 -17.33
CA VAL A 162 -2.71 -8.00 -17.41
C VAL A 162 -3.28 -7.94 -15.99
N PRO A 163 -4.20 -7.02 -15.67
CA PRO A 163 -4.83 -6.94 -14.36
C PRO A 163 -5.71 -8.16 -14.10
N LYS A 164 -5.63 -8.70 -12.89
CA LYS A 164 -6.54 -9.77 -12.44
C LYS A 164 -7.88 -9.19 -12.01
N GLU A 165 -8.90 -10.03 -11.98
CA GLU A 165 -10.17 -9.71 -11.31
C GLU A 165 -9.95 -9.50 -9.81
N SER A 166 -9.12 -10.34 -9.20
CA SER A 166 -8.80 -10.29 -7.78
C SER A 166 -7.36 -10.74 -7.52
N TYR A 167 -6.76 -10.13 -6.49
CA TYR A 167 -5.43 -10.46 -5.98
C TYR A 167 -5.48 -11.07 -4.56
N VAL A 168 -6.66 -11.46 -4.07
CA VAL A 168 -6.83 -11.98 -2.70
C VAL A 168 -5.96 -13.22 -2.47
N GLN A 169 -5.94 -14.17 -3.41
CA GLN A 169 -5.13 -15.39 -3.29
C GLN A 169 -3.62 -15.09 -3.31
N ASP A 170 -3.19 -14.16 -4.18
CA ASP A 170 -1.79 -13.72 -4.24
C ASP A 170 -1.37 -13.04 -2.93
N PHE A 171 -2.25 -12.17 -2.39
CA PHE A 171 -2.05 -11.53 -1.09
C PHE A 171 -1.91 -12.56 0.02
N GLU A 172 -2.82 -13.54 0.11
CA GLU A 172 -2.79 -14.58 1.13
C GLU A 172 -1.51 -15.42 1.04
N GLN A 173 -1.07 -15.75 -0.18
CA GLN A 173 0.17 -16.49 -0.39
C GLN A 173 1.38 -15.70 0.13
N ILE A 174 1.55 -14.44 -0.30
CA ILE A 174 2.68 -13.61 0.15
C ILE A 174 2.60 -13.38 1.67
N HIS A 175 1.39 -13.11 2.20
CA HIS A 175 1.18 -12.88 3.64
C HIS A 175 1.52 -14.10 4.49
N ASN A 176 1.20 -15.31 4.02
CA ASN A 176 1.55 -16.54 4.74
C ASN A 176 3.05 -16.82 4.67
N LEU A 177 3.69 -16.62 3.52
CA LEU A 177 5.14 -16.75 3.38
C LEU A 177 5.89 -15.73 4.27
N LEU A 178 5.39 -14.50 4.37
CA LEU A 178 5.94 -13.50 5.30
C LEU A 178 5.89 -13.99 6.76
N LYS A 179 4.79 -14.62 7.19
CA LYS A 179 4.68 -15.15 8.56
C LYS A 179 5.68 -16.25 8.84
N GLU A 180 5.96 -17.12 7.87
CA GLU A 180 6.98 -18.18 8.01
C GLU A 180 8.37 -17.61 8.28
N GLU A 181 8.68 -16.45 7.69
CA GLU A 181 9.93 -15.70 7.90
C GLU A 181 9.89 -14.76 9.13
N GLY A 182 8.85 -14.84 9.98
CA GLY A 182 8.69 -13.96 11.14
C GLY A 182 8.38 -12.49 10.80
N LEU A 183 8.07 -12.21 9.53
CA LEU A 183 7.63 -10.91 9.04
C LEU A 183 6.10 -10.84 9.00
N LYS A 184 5.56 -9.63 8.78
CA LYS A 184 4.12 -9.42 8.67
C LYS A 184 3.82 -8.47 7.52
N SER A 185 2.69 -8.68 6.88
CA SER A 185 2.00 -7.60 6.17
C SER A 185 0.76 -7.17 6.93
N THR A 186 0.25 -6.00 6.55
CA THR A 186 -1.05 -5.51 6.99
C THR A 186 -2.15 -6.02 6.07
N TYR A 187 -3.40 -5.86 6.49
CA TYR A 187 -4.54 -6.24 5.67
C TYR A 187 -4.63 -5.40 4.37
N MET A 188 -5.36 -5.92 3.39
CA MET A 188 -5.66 -5.24 2.13
C MET A 188 -6.91 -4.36 2.28
N GLY A 189 -6.79 -3.05 2.01
CA GLY A 189 -7.89 -2.12 2.29
C GLY A 189 -7.65 -0.66 1.96
N LYS A 190 -8.54 0.20 2.45
CA LYS A 190 -8.46 1.65 2.32
C LYS A 190 -8.61 2.36 3.66
N ILE A 191 -7.94 3.50 3.80
CA ILE A 191 -8.26 4.43 4.88
C ILE A 191 -9.52 5.18 4.49
N ILE A 192 -10.52 5.14 5.36
CA ILE A 192 -11.74 5.92 5.24
C ILE A 192 -11.65 7.12 6.16
N LYS A 193 -11.91 8.30 5.61
CA LYS A 193 -11.97 9.56 6.34
C LYS A 193 -13.39 10.10 6.23
N VAL A 194 -14.18 9.92 7.28
CA VAL A 194 -15.60 10.29 7.30
C VAL A 194 -15.78 11.60 8.05
N LYS A 195 -16.37 12.59 7.37
CA LYS A 195 -16.84 13.83 7.99
C LYS A 195 -18.25 13.62 8.51
N CYS A 196 -18.39 13.68 9.84
CA CYS A 196 -19.65 13.69 10.56
C CYS A 196 -20.01 15.14 10.93
N VAL A 197 -21.20 15.33 11.51
CA VAL A 197 -21.74 16.68 11.83
C VAL A 197 -20.78 17.47 12.73
N ASN A 198 -20.23 16.81 13.76
CA ASN A 198 -19.39 17.46 14.77
C ASN A 198 -17.93 17.00 14.73
N ASP A 199 -17.60 15.98 13.92
CA ASP A 199 -16.35 15.26 14.03
C ASP A 199 -15.82 14.73 12.71
N LEU A 200 -14.54 14.39 12.72
CA LEU A 200 -13.85 13.72 11.63
C LEU A 200 -13.31 12.38 12.14
N ILE A 201 -13.92 11.29 11.72
CA ILE A 201 -13.45 9.95 12.08
C ILE A 201 -12.60 9.38 10.96
N ARG A 202 -11.56 8.63 11.35
CA ARG A 202 -10.66 7.95 10.42
C ARG A 202 -10.51 6.50 10.85
N PHE A 203 -10.67 5.58 9.91
CA PHE A 203 -10.50 4.16 10.16
C PHE A 203 -10.06 3.42 8.91
N ALA A 204 -9.66 2.19 9.15
CA ALA A 204 -9.13 1.24 8.20
C ALA A 204 -10.28 0.32 7.77
N LEU A 205 -10.58 0.22 6.46
CA LEU A 205 -11.65 -0.64 5.95
C LEU A 205 -11.07 -1.65 4.95
N PRO A 206 -11.25 -2.97 5.16
CA PRO A 206 -10.82 -3.99 4.21
C PRO A 206 -11.44 -3.83 2.82
N LEU A 207 -10.75 -4.25 1.76
CA LEU A 207 -11.33 -4.25 0.40
C LEU A 207 -12.48 -5.26 0.25
N SER A 208 -12.52 -6.29 1.12
CA SER A 208 -13.61 -7.26 1.19
C SER A 208 -14.79 -6.80 2.06
N ALA A 209 -14.74 -5.57 2.60
CA ALA A 209 -15.76 -5.09 3.51
C ALA A 209 -17.07 -4.82 2.75
N GLU A 210 -18.17 -5.18 3.38
CA GLU A 210 -19.51 -4.85 2.90
C GLU A 210 -19.96 -3.48 3.43
N PHE A 211 -21.01 -2.94 2.84
CA PHE A 211 -21.63 -1.69 3.29
C PHE A 211 -22.08 -1.76 4.75
N THR A 212 -22.46 -2.95 5.22
CA THR A 212 -22.78 -3.20 6.63
C THR A 212 -21.58 -3.01 7.55
N ASP A 213 -20.38 -3.44 7.13
CA ASP A 213 -19.13 -3.22 7.86
C ASP A 213 -18.76 -1.74 7.93
N LEU A 214 -18.90 -1.01 6.80
CA LEU A 214 -18.70 0.44 6.77
C LEU A 214 -19.62 1.15 7.77
N ARG A 215 -20.92 0.82 7.74
CA ARG A 215 -21.90 1.39 8.68
C ARG A 215 -21.57 1.06 10.12
N ARG A 216 -21.16 -0.19 10.41
CA ARG A 216 -20.73 -0.61 11.74
C ARG A 216 -19.55 0.23 12.24
N GLU A 217 -18.50 0.41 11.43
CA GLU A 217 -17.33 1.22 11.81
C GLU A 217 -17.68 2.69 12.09
N VAL A 218 -18.59 3.28 11.29
CA VAL A 218 -19.10 4.64 11.51
C VAL A 218 -19.86 4.72 12.83
N THR A 219 -20.81 3.83 13.02
CA THR A 219 -21.71 3.80 14.19
C THR A 219 -20.98 3.47 15.50
N MET A 220 -19.94 2.64 15.47
CA MET A 220 -19.11 2.36 16.65
C MET A 220 -18.33 3.59 17.13
N ARG A 221 -17.95 4.49 16.21
CA ARG A 221 -17.22 5.73 16.53
C ARG A 221 -18.12 6.93 16.75
N GLN A 222 -19.35 6.86 16.27
CA GLN A 222 -20.37 7.91 16.37
C GLN A 222 -21.64 7.29 16.95
N THR A 223 -21.63 7.08 18.27
CA THR A 223 -22.70 6.37 18.99
C THR A 223 -24.06 7.04 18.82
N GLU A 224 -24.09 8.36 18.60
CA GLU A 224 -25.31 9.11 18.27
C GLU A 224 -26.05 8.61 17.03
N LEU A 225 -25.36 7.89 16.14
CA LEU A 225 -25.91 7.33 14.91
C LEU A 225 -26.47 5.90 15.06
N GLN A 226 -26.28 5.24 16.21
CA GLN A 226 -26.67 3.83 16.43
C GLN A 226 -28.15 3.54 16.14
N HIS A 227 -29.01 4.52 16.39
CA HIS A 227 -30.46 4.39 16.24
C HIS A 227 -31.04 5.39 15.24
N LYS A 228 -30.18 6.04 14.43
CA LYS A 228 -30.60 7.04 13.45
C LYS A 228 -30.47 6.48 12.04
N ASN A 229 -31.38 6.89 11.17
CA ASN A 229 -31.22 6.69 9.74
C ASN A 229 -30.25 7.75 9.20
N PHE A 230 -29.16 7.29 8.62
CA PHE A 230 -28.17 8.15 7.98
C PHE A 230 -27.79 7.58 6.62
N ARG A 231 -27.37 8.47 5.72
CA ARG A 231 -26.78 8.14 4.43
C ARG A 231 -25.28 8.40 4.49
N VAL A 232 -24.54 7.62 3.72
CA VAL A 232 -23.12 7.83 3.49
C VAL A 232 -22.95 8.27 2.05
N GLU A 233 -22.18 9.33 1.86
CA GLU A 233 -21.73 9.78 0.54
C GLU A 233 -20.22 9.76 0.48
N TYR A 234 -19.63 9.56 -0.69
CA TYR A 234 -18.20 9.74 -0.92
C TYR A 234 -17.94 10.88 -1.91
N SER A 235 -16.76 11.48 -1.81
CA SER A 235 -16.26 12.39 -2.85
C SER A 235 -15.62 11.58 -3.97
N ASP A 236 -16.18 11.67 -5.18
CA ASP A 236 -15.66 11.04 -6.39
C ASP A 236 -14.38 11.73 -6.90
N ILE A 237 -13.93 11.31 -8.08
CA ILE A 237 -12.73 11.86 -8.73
C ILE A 237 -12.86 13.36 -9.05
N ASP A 238 -14.05 13.83 -9.40
CA ASP A 238 -14.38 15.20 -9.78
C ASP A 238 -14.76 16.07 -8.57
N GLY A 239 -14.83 15.45 -7.38
CA GLY A 239 -15.21 16.10 -6.14
C GLY A 239 -16.71 16.18 -5.91
N ASN A 240 -17.52 15.56 -6.77
CA ASN A 240 -18.97 15.42 -6.53
C ASN A 240 -19.20 14.46 -5.37
N ARG A 241 -20.33 14.66 -4.69
CA ARG A 241 -20.77 13.75 -3.63
C ARG A 241 -21.73 12.73 -4.21
N LEU A 242 -21.36 11.46 -4.14
CA LEU A 242 -22.15 10.35 -4.62
C LEU A 242 -22.61 9.48 -3.45
N PRO A 243 -23.88 9.03 -3.41
CA PRO A 243 -24.38 8.17 -2.36
C PRO A 243 -23.76 6.77 -2.43
N ILE A 244 -23.50 6.17 -1.27
CA ILE A 244 -23.21 4.75 -1.12
C ILE A 244 -24.48 4.10 -0.56
N SER A 245 -25.19 3.36 -1.41
CA SER A 245 -26.46 2.72 -1.07
C SER A 245 -26.33 1.22 -0.84
N GLY A 246 -25.20 0.61 -1.21
CA GLY A 246 -24.92 -0.81 -1.02
C GLY A 246 -23.49 -1.20 -1.38
N ASP A 247 -23.25 -2.50 -1.48
CA ASP A 247 -21.91 -3.07 -1.65
C ASP A 247 -21.29 -2.77 -3.03
N GLU A 248 -22.11 -2.65 -4.07
CA GLU A 248 -21.63 -2.27 -5.41
C GLU A 248 -21.06 -0.84 -5.39
N ASP A 249 -21.80 0.12 -4.82
CA ASP A 249 -21.34 1.52 -4.71
C ASP A 249 -20.05 1.61 -3.88
N LEU A 250 -19.94 0.80 -2.82
CA LEU A 250 -18.75 0.75 -1.99
C LEU A 250 -17.54 0.20 -2.77
N ARG A 251 -17.73 -0.87 -3.57
CA ARG A 251 -16.68 -1.42 -4.43
C ARG A 251 -16.22 -0.43 -5.49
N VAL A 252 -17.15 0.26 -6.16
CA VAL A 252 -16.83 1.32 -7.13
C VAL A 252 -16.01 2.43 -6.46
N CYS A 253 -16.47 2.92 -5.31
CA CYS A 253 -15.77 3.94 -4.53
C CYS A 253 -14.34 3.55 -4.16
N MET A 254 -14.13 2.30 -3.69
CA MET A 254 -12.80 1.80 -3.36
C MET A 254 -11.89 1.70 -4.59
N ALA A 255 -12.42 1.23 -5.71
CA ALA A 255 -11.70 1.13 -6.98
C ALA A 255 -11.30 2.51 -7.53
N GLU A 256 -12.21 3.49 -7.50
CA GLU A 256 -11.93 4.88 -7.89
C GLU A 256 -10.83 5.51 -7.02
N SER A 257 -10.88 5.29 -5.71
CA SER A 257 -9.83 5.79 -4.81
C SER A 257 -8.45 5.21 -5.11
N SER A 258 -8.38 3.94 -5.53
CA SER A 258 -7.12 3.32 -5.98
C SER A 258 -6.56 4.00 -7.23
N SER A 259 -7.44 4.52 -8.09
CA SER A 259 -7.07 5.20 -9.35
C SER A 259 -6.59 6.64 -9.18
N LYS A 260 -7.09 7.36 -8.18
CA LYS A 260 -6.63 8.71 -7.85
C LYS A 260 -5.33 8.73 -7.04
N GLY A 261 -4.84 7.56 -6.63
CA GLY A 261 -3.70 7.47 -5.74
C GLY A 261 -4.00 8.11 -4.38
N ALA A 262 -5.29 8.19 -4.02
CA ALA A 262 -5.71 8.85 -2.81
C ALA A 262 -5.29 8.01 -1.60
N LYS A 263 -4.61 8.66 -0.64
CA LYS A 263 -4.21 8.05 0.63
C LYS A 263 -5.42 7.57 1.45
N PHE A 264 -6.59 8.18 1.22
CA PHE A 264 -7.83 7.90 1.91
C PHE A 264 -9.04 8.25 1.05
N ILE A 265 -10.15 7.56 1.29
CA ILE A 265 -11.46 7.87 0.74
C ILE A 265 -12.12 8.91 1.64
N LYS A 266 -12.53 10.05 1.07
CA LYS A 266 -13.32 11.05 1.79
C LYS A 266 -14.79 10.67 1.71
N MET A 267 -15.41 10.53 2.87
CA MET A 267 -16.84 10.25 3.00
C MET A 267 -17.53 11.28 3.90
N PHE A 268 -18.85 11.36 3.79
CA PHE A 268 -19.71 12.25 4.55
C PHE A 268 -20.89 11.47 5.08
N VAL A 269 -21.25 11.73 6.33
CA VAL A 269 -22.47 11.18 6.93
C VAL A 269 -23.52 12.27 7.00
N LEU A 270 -24.69 11.99 6.44
CA LEU A 270 -25.85 12.88 6.44
C LEU A 270 -26.99 12.21 7.21
N LEU A 271 -27.58 12.91 8.16
CA LEU A 271 -28.78 12.46 8.84
C LEU A 271 -29.97 12.58 7.89
N ASN A 272 -30.77 11.52 7.77
CA ASN A 272 -32.06 11.63 7.10
C ASN A 272 -32.98 12.42 8.04
N THR A 273 -33.33 13.65 7.64
CA THR A 273 -34.39 14.45 8.24
C THR A 273 -35.75 13.82 8.00
#